data_AF-A0A183HQ54-F1
#
_entry.id   AF-A0A183HQ54-F1
#
_cell.length_a   1.000
_cell.length_b   1.000
_cell.length_c   1.000
_cell.angle_alpha   90.00
_cell.angle_beta   90.00
_cell.angle_gamma   90.00
#
_symmetry.space_group_name_H-M   'P 1'
#
loop_
_entity.id
_entity.type
_entity.pdbx_description
1 polymer ?
#
loop_
_entity_poly.entity_id
_entity_poly.type
_entity_poly.pdbx_seq_one_letter_code
_entity_poly.pdbx_strand_id
1 'polypeptide(L)'
;MVMNADETLPSMLPSTPTSVTVNDLDRQIETLMRCECISEQEVKSLCAKAREILLQEGNVQVVDSPVTVIFYYLFEFSKFFKFDGMIT
;
A
#
# COMPACT_ATOMS: atom_id res chain seq x y z
N MET A 1 -7.36 -10.46 40.28
CA MET A 1 -7.58 -9.18 39.58
C MET A 1 -7.50 -9.50 38.10
N VAL A 2 -8.64 -9.86 37.52
CA VAL A 2 -8.73 -10.25 36.10
C VAL A 2 -8.92 -8.95 35.34
N MET A 3 -7.93 -8.55 34.57
CA MET A 3 -8.07 -7.46 33.61
C MET A 3 -8.87 -8.00 32.43
N ASN A 4 -10.19 -7.88 32.50
CA ASN A 4 -11.04 -7.93 31.32
C ASN A 4 -10.83 -6.62 30.57
N ALA A 5 -10.07 -6.69 29.48
CA ALA A 5 -10.07 -5.66 28.45
C ALA A 5 -11.04 -6.13 27.37
N ASP A 6 -12.30 -5.76 27.54
CA ASP A 6 -13.28 -5.65 26.47
C ASP A 6 -12.84 -4.51 25.55
N GLU A 7 -11.89 -4.79 24.67
CA GLU A 7 -11.61 -4.00 23.48
C GLU A 7 -11.85 -4.95 22.30
N THR A 8 -13.13 -5.16 22.00
CA THR A 8 -13.54 -5.67 20.70
C THR A 8 -12.91 -4.80 19.62
N LEU A 9 -11.80 -5.27 19.03
CA LEU A 9 -11.32 -4.76 17.77
C LEU A 9 -12.52 -4.73 16.80
N PRO A 10 -12.83 -3.59 16.16
CA PRO A 10 -13.82 -3.59 15.11
C PRO A 10 -13.35 -4.60 14.06
N SER A 11 -14.14 -5.64 13.83
CA SER A 11 -13.96 -6.61 12.75
C SER A 11 -14.13 -5.89 11.41
N MET A 12 -13.11 -5.14 11.00
CA MET A 12 -13.04 -4.50 9.70
C MET A 12 -12.44 -5.49 8.71
N LEU A 13 -13.20 -6.54 8.40
CA LEU A 13 -13.08 -7.19 7.11
C LEU A 13 -14.18 -6.61 6.23
N PRO A 14 -13.87 -5.69 5.31
CA PRO A 14 -14.77 -5.38 4.22
C PRO A 14 -14.95 -6.67 3.42
N SER A 15 -16.19 -7.14 3.40
CA SER A 15 -16.70 -8.17 2.51
C SER A 15 -16.31 -7.88 1.06
N THR A 16 -15.99 -8.96 0.35
CA THR A 16 -15.64 -9.09 -1.08
C THR A 16 -14.18 -8.81 -1.45
N PRO A 17 -13.40 -9.85 -1.84
CA PRO A 17 -12.15 -9.63 -2.55
C PRO A 17 -12.50 -9.15 -3.96
N THR A 18 -12.52 -7.84 -4.17
CA THR A 18 -12.34 -7.30 -5.52
C THR A 18 -10.93 -7.70 -5.92
N SER A 19 -10.80 -8.73 -6.74
CA SER A 19 -9.52 -9.19 -7.26
C SER A 19 -8.88 -8.06 -8.06
N VAL A 20 -8.00 -7.28 -7.43
CA VAL A 20 -7.24 -6.20 -8.10
C VAL A 20 -6.31 -6.85 -9.12
N THR A 21 -6.49 -6.52 -10.40
CA THR A 21 -5.64 -7.05 -11.48
C THR A 21 -4.45 -6.13 -11.72
N VAL A 22 -3.38 -6.65 -12.32
CA VAL A 22 -2.19 -5.83 -12.70
C VAL A 22 -2.60 -4.66 -13.60
N ASN A 23 -3.54 -4.88 -14.52
CA ASN A 23 -4.04 -3.85 -15.41
C ASN A 23 -4.83 -2.73 -14.67
N ASP A 24 -5.50 -3.06 -13.55
CA ASP A 24 -6.12 -2.05 -12.69
C ASP A 24 -5.07 -1.23 -11.93
N LEU A 25 -3.98 -1.88 -11.49
CA LEU A 25 -2.86 -1.19 -10.83
C LEU A 25 -2.17 -0.23 -11.78
N ASP A 26 -1.89 -0.62 -13.03
CA ASP A 26 -1.25 0.25 -14.02
C ASP A 26 -2.08 1.52 -14.27
N ARG A 27 -3.40 1.36 -14.44
CA ARG A 27 -4.33 2.51 -14.57
C ARG A 27 -4.31 3.42 -13.34
N GLN A 28 -4.32 2.84 -12.14
CA GLN A 28 -4.29 3.60 -10.89
C GLN A 28 -2.96 4.35 -10.72
N ILE A 29 -1.84 3.71 -11.06
CA ILE A 29 -0.49 4.31 -11.05
C ILE A 29 -0.46 5.51 -12.00
N GLU A 30 -0.90 5.35 -13.25
CA GLU A 30 -0.94 6.47 -14.21
C GLU A 30 -1.79 7.65 -13.71
N THR A 31 -2.94 7.35 -13.09
CA THR A 31 -3.85 8.37 -12.53
C THR A 31 -3.18 9.12 -11.38
N LEU A 32 -2.60 8.40 -10.43
CA LEU A 32 -1.90 8.99 -9.29
C LEU A 32 -0.63 9.75 -9.71
N MET A 33 0.05 9.31 -10.77
CA MET A 33 1.21 10.03 -11.34
C MET A 33 0.83 11.37 -11.97
N ARG A 34 -0.41 11.53 -12.46
CA ARG A 34 -0.97 12.83 -12.88
C ARG A 34 -1.44 13.68 -11.70
N CYS A 35 -1.22 13.23 -10.46
CA CYS A 35 -1.76 13.83 -9.24
C CYS A 35 -3.30 13.85 -9.21
N GLU A 36 -3.94 12.91 -9.91
CA GLU A 36 -5.40 12.75 -9.92
C GLU A 36 -5.82 11.72 -8.85
N CYS A 37 -6.98 11.96 -8.23
CA CYS A 37 -7.51 11.06 -7.22
C CYS A 37 -8.21 9.84 -7.86
N ILE A 38 -7.98 8.66 -7.29
CA ILE A 38 -8.76 7.44 -7.58
C ILE A 38 -10.01 7.37 -6.68
N SER A 39 -10.97 6.51 -7.02
CA SER A 39 -12.21 6.39 -6.24
C SER A 39 -12.00 5.75 -4.87
N GLU A 40 -12.87 6.06 -3.90
CA GLU A 40 -12.78 5.48 -2.55
C GLU A 40 -12.81 3.94 -2.54
N GLN A 41 -13.60 3.34 -3.45
CA GLN A 41 -13.67 1.89 -3.58
C GLN A 41 -12.35 1.29 -4.08
N GLU A 42 -11.68 1.97 -5.01
CA GLU A 42 -10.35 1.58 -5.50
C GLU A 42 -9.30 1.72 -4.39
N VAL A 43 -9.30 2.82 -3.64
CA VAL A 43 -8.41 2.99 -2.47
C VAL A 43 -8.63 1.87 -1.46
N LYS A 44 -9.89 1.56 -1.11
CA LYS A 44 -10.21 0.49 -0.16
C LYS A 44 -9.68 -0.87 -0.64
N SER A 45 -9.86 -1.17 -1.93
CA SER A 45 -9.40 -2.42 -2.54
C SER A 45 -7.88 -2.49 -2.57
N LEU A 46 -7.20 -1.40 -2.91
CA LEU A 46 -5.74 -1.29 -2.94
C LEU A 46 -5.14 -1.44 -1.54
N CYS A 47 -5.68 -0.75 -0.54
CA CYS A 47 -5.25 -0.87 0.85
C CYS A 47 -5.54 -2.28 1.40
N ALA A 48 -6.64 -2.92 1.02
CA ALA A 48 -6.93 -4.30 1.40
C ALA A 48 -5.88 -5.26 0.82
N LYS A 49 -5.50 -5.08 -0.44
CA LYS A 49 -4.45 -5.87 -1.09
C LYS A 49 -3.09 -5.66 -0.46
N ALA A 50 -2.73 -4.41 -0.16
CA ALA A 50 -1.49 -4.08 0.53
C ALA A 50 -1.44 -4.72 1.93
N ARG A 51 -2.54 -4.67 2.69
CA ARG A 51 -2.62 -5.34 4.00
C ARG A 51 -2.42 -6.84 3.90
N GLU A 52 -3.04 -7.51 2.92
CA GLU A 52 -2.85 -8.94 2.70
C GLU A 52 -1.37 -9.30 2.55
N ILE A 53 -0.63 -8.51 1.76
CA ILE A 53 0.80 -8.72 1.52
C ILE A 53 1.61 -8.44 2.79
N LEU A 54 1.41 -7.26 3.40
CA LEU A 54 2.19 -6.82 4.56
C LEU A 54 1.93 -7.66 5.81
N LEU A 55 0.74 -8.27 5.95
CA LEU A 55 0.43 -9.18 7.07
C LEU A 55 1.24 -10.48 7.01
N GLN A 56 1.71 -10.87 5.83
CA GLN A 56 2.56 -12.05 5.66
C GLN A 56 4.04 -11.75 5.94
N GLU A 57 4.40 -10.47 6.11
CA GLU A 57 5.77 -10.05 6.40
C GLU A 57 6.06 -10.03 7.90
N GLY A 58 7.27 -10.46 8.26
CA GLY A 58 7.74 -10.41 9.64
C GLY A 58 8.17 -9.00 10.05
N ASN A 59 8.12 -8.69 11.34
CA ASN A 59 8.54 -7.39 11.89
C ASN A 59 10.01 -7.03 11.61
N VAL A 60 10.84 -8.00 11.25
CA VAL A 60 12.24 -7.80 10.84
C VAL A 60 12.44 -8.54 9.53
N GLN A 61 12.86 -7.80 8.50
CA GLN A 61 13.20 -8.33 7.18
C GLN A 61 14.67 -8.02 6.89
N VAL A 62 15.44 -9.03 6.48
CA VAL A 62 16.81 -8.85 6.03
C VAL A 62 16.78 -8.44 4.56
N VAL A 63 17.46 -7.35 4.21
CA VAL A 63 17.54 -6.83 2.85
C VAL A 63 19.00 -6.70 2.41
N ASP A 64 19.30 -7.14 1.18
CA ASP A 64 20.63 -7.11 0.60
C ASP A 64 20.92 -5.76 -0.08
N SER A 65 22.16 -5.28 0.04
CA SER A 65 22.61 -4.02 -0.58
C SER A 65 22.72 -4.14 -2.10
N PRO A 66 22.40 -3.08 -2.88
CA PRO A 66 22.03 -1.72 -2.45
C PRO A 66 20.53 -1.56 -2.16
N VAL A 67 20.19 -0.85 -1.08
CA VAL A 67 18.80 -0.52 -0.71
C VAL A 67 18.54 0.98 -0.74
N THR A 68 17.35 1.35 -1.19
CA THR A 68 16.85 2.73 -1.11
C THR A 68 15.86 2.82 0.05
N VAL A 69 16.21 3.59 1.08
CA VAL A 69 15.30 3.90 2.20
C VAL A 69 14.60 5.22 1.92
N ILE A 70 13.27 5.21 1.87
CA ILE A 70 12.46 6.40 1.53
C ILE A 70 11.76 6.92 2.79
N PHE A 71 11.93 8.22 3.08
CA PHE A 71 11.18 8.95 4.10
C PHE A 71 10.12 9.83 3.42
N TYR A 72 8.90 9.86 3.96
CA TYR A 72 7.73 10.40 3.28
C TYR A 72 7.73 11.94 3.22
N TYR A 73 8.00 12.50 2.03
CA TYR A 73 7.49 13.80 1.59
C TYR A 73 6.98 13.63 0.16
N LEU A 74 5.66 13.58 0.00
CA LEU A 74 4.97 13.12 -1.22
C LEU A 74 5.34 13.88 -2.51
N PHE A 75 5.89 15.09 -2.42
CA PHE A 75 6.15 15.94 -3.58
C PHE A 75 7.42 15.56 -4.35
N GLU A 76 8.38 14.90 -3.71
CA GLU A 76 9.68 14.57 -4.31
C GLU A 76 9.77 13.10 -4.75
N PHE A 77 8.82 12.28 -4.30
CA PHE A 77 8.75 10.85 -4.57
C PHE A 77 8.60 10.54 -6.07
N SER A 78 7.71 11.24 -6.79
CA SER A 78 7.54 10.99 -8.23
C SER A 78 8.81 11.34 -9.04
N LYS A 79 9.60 12.32 -8.57
CA LYS A 79 10.90 12.64 -9.19
C LYS A 79 11.94 11.58 -8.90
N PHE A 80 11.92 11.02 -7.70
CA PHE A 80 12.82 9.95 -7.28
C PHE A 80 12.63 8.68 -8.14
N PHE A 81 11.40 8.22 -8.34
CA PHE A 81 11.12 7.02 -9.15
C PHE A 81 11.55 7.18 -10.61
N LYS A 82 11.43 8.40 -11.15
CA LYS A 82 11.89 8.71 -12.50
C LYS A 82 13.41 8.79 -12.63
N PHE A 83 14.11 9.11 -11.53
CA PHE A 83 15.57 9.17 -11.48
C PHE A 83 16.21 7.78 -11.37
N ASP A 84 15.58 6.86 -10.64
CA ASP A 84 16.08 5.48 -10.44
C ASP A 84 15.78 4.55 -11.64
N GLY A 85 15.17 5.07 -12.71
CA GLY A 85 14.89 4.29 -13.94
C GLY A 85 13.86 3.17 -13.77
N MET A 86 13.17 3.10 -12.62
CA MET A 86 12.16 2.06 -12.35
C MET A 86 10.84 2.26 -13.11
N ILE A 87 10.63 3.44 -13.67
CA ILE A 87 9.48 3.79 -14.51
C ILE A 87 9.99 4.43 -15.80
N THR A 88 9.80 3.75 -16.92
CA THR A 88 10.06 4.27 -18.28
C THR A 88 8.93 5.17 -18.73
#